data_AF-A0A9W8B9A0-F1
#
_entry.id   AF-A0A9W8B9A0-F1
#
_cell.length_a   1.000
_cell.length_b   1.000
_cell.length_c   1.000
_cell.angle_alpha   90.00
_cell.angle_beta   90.00
_cell.angle_gamma   90.00
#
_symmetry.space_group_name_H-M   'P 1'
#
loop_
_entity.id
_entity.type
_entity.pdbx_description
1 polymer ?
#
loop_
_entity_poly.entity_id
_entity_poly.type
_entity_poly.pdbx_seq_one_letter_code
_entity_poly.pdbx_strand_id
1 'polypeptide(L)'
;MDWPDSYYKSDESMPLDNDTGDCYEEVREWKRYAEFVHPQPKPFVTPERPITPYTLCGRQLQAVVKMSNIELAPNCPRYHGDDWSVAAQANERIIATGVYYYDVSNISRCSLQLREQTCGHSFSVEQFDLRAVIELYGIDDPHDDDLRLTQTYGDIGIKDGLCVVYPSIYQHQIPEFKLADSSKPGHCKMLTFYFVDPATRIPSTAIVPPQQQEWWFEDVLASEPFCNLPLLILDGIIHKIDFPISPDEARRIRKELAVDLGKCNDDASFELFEPPFHFSS
;
A
#
# COMPACT_ATOMS: atom_id res chain seq x y z
N MET A 1 -6.33 16.80 24.19
CA MET A 1 -5.07 16.03 24.34
C MET A 1 -4.41 16.53 25.60
N ASP A 2 -4.16 15.66 26.58
CA ASP A 2 -3.25 16.00 27.67
C ASP A 2 -1.85 15.71 27.13
N TRP A 3 -1.17 16.76 26.68
CA TRP A 3 0.21 16.67 26.27
C TRP A 3 1.09 16.56 27.52
N PRO A 4 2.16 15.75 27.52
CA PRO A 4 3.08 15.71 28.64
C PRO A 4 3.74 17.07 28.84
N ASP A 5 4.05 17.42 30.10
CA ASP A 5 4.74 18.68 30.45
C ASP A 5 6.13 18.79 29.78
N SER A 6 6.74 17.66 29.42
CA SER A 6 7.97 17.57 28.62
C SER A 6 8.08 16.22 27.91
N TYR A 7 8.68 16.23 26.71
CA TYR A 7 9.08 15.03 25.96
C TYR A 7 10.53 14.61 26.22
N TYR A 8 11.26 15.37 27.03
CA TYR A 8 12.66 15.16 27.32
C TYR A 8 12.84 14.90 28.80
N LYS A 9 13.75 13.99 29.11
CA LYS A 9 14.13 13.69 30.48
C LYS A 9 14.77 14.92 31.12
N SER A 10 14.17 15.43 32.19
CA SER A 10 14.71 16.56 32.96
C SER A 10 16.00 16.13 33.67
N ASP A 11 17.07 16.91 33.50
CA ASP A 11 18.33 16.75 34.22
C ASP A 11 18.88 18.10 34.69
N GLU A 12 20.01 18.08 35.41
CA GLU A 12 20.66 19.29 35.95
C GLU A 12 21.17 20.25 34.88
N SER A 13 21.19 19.83 33.59
CA SER A 13 21.61 20.67 32.47
C SER A 13 20.44 21.39 31.79
N MET A 14 19.20 21.17 32.25
CA MET A 14 18.02 21.88 31.77
C MET A 14 18.14 23.37 32.10
N PRO A 15 18.11 24.28 31.10
CA PRO A 15 18.20 25.71 31.35
C PRO A 15 17.01 26.19 32.18
N LEU A 16 17.28 27.09 33.13
CA LEU A 16 16.23 27.74 33.92
C LEU A 16 15.53 28.79 33.07
N ASP A 17 14.21 28.71 33.00
CA ASP A 17 13.36 29.68 32.30
C ASP A 17 13.51 31.05 32.96
N ASN A 18 14.43 31.86 32.44
CA ASN A 18 14.64 33.24 32.81
C ASN A 18 14.32 34.11 31.59
N ASP A 19 13.63 35.23 31.81
CA ASP A 19 13.01 36.09 30.78
C ASP A 19 14.02 36.84 29.88
N THR A 20 15.24 36.31 29.74
CA THR A 20 16.36 36.84 28.95
C THR A 20 16.46 36.09 27.63
N GLY A 21 16.64 36.83 26.51
CA GLY A 21 16.70 36.25 25.16
C GLY A 21 17.74 35.14 24.96
N ASP A 22 18.78 35.09 25.78
CA ASP A 22 19.84 34.07 25.77
C ASP A 22 19.32 32.67 26.19
N CYS A 23 18.20 32.58 26.91
CA CYS A 23 17.59 31.32 27.34
C CYS A 23 17.06 30.48 26.17
N TYR A 24 16.69 31.11 25.05
CA TYR A 24 16.11 30.38 23.89
C TYR A 24 17.14 29.54 23.13
N GLU A 25 18.38 30.03 23.00
CA GLU A 25 19.46 29.29 22.33
C GLU A 25 19.95 28.12 23.19
N GLU A 26 20.12 28.34 24.50
CA GLU A 26 20.51 27.30 25.44
C GLU A 26 19.48 26.16 25.51
N VAL A 27 18.17 26.49 25.54
CA VAL A 27 17.11 25.49 25.50
C VAL A 27 17.10 24.71 24.18
N ARG A 28 17.36 25.38 23.05
CA ARG A 28 17.44 24.72 21.74
C ARG A 28 18.62 23.76 21.66
N GLU A 29 19.80 24.15 22.17
CA GLU A 29 20.98 23.29 22.20
C GLU A 29 20.79 22.10 23.15
N TRP A 30 20.25 22.32 24.35
CA TRP A 30 19.95 21.24 25.29
C TRP A 30 18.99 20.22 24.67
N LYS A 31 17.89 20.69 24.04
CA LYS A 31 16.92 19.83 23.34
C LYS A 31 17.53 19.02 22.21
N ARG A 32 18.69 19.39 21.66
CA ARG A 32 19.37 18.61 20.62
C ARG A 32 19.97 17.31 21.15
N TYR A 33 20.42 17.32 22.41
CA TYR A 33 21.14 16.21 23.03
C TYR A 33 20.35 15.51 24.14
N ALA A 34 19.27 16.14 24.63
CA ALA A 34 18.42 15.56 25.66
C ALA A 34 17.82 14.21 25.23
N GLU A 35 17.72 13.29 26.17
CA GLU A 35 17.10 11.97 25.96
C GLU A 35 15.59 12.15 25.72
N PHE A 36 15.12 11.74 24.53
CA PHE A 36 13.69 11.75 24.21
C PHE A 36 12.97 10.61 24.94
N VAL A 37 11.85 10.94 25.57
CA VAL A 37 11.04 9.99 26.34
C VAL A 37 9.73 9.79 25.59
N HIS A 38 9.56 8.60 24.99
CA HIS A 38 8.30 8.25 24.34
C HIS A 38 7.16 8.23 25.38
N PRO A 39 6.07 8.99 25.15
CA PRO A 39 4.91 8.93 26.03
C PRO A 39 4.34 7.51 26.01
N GLN A 40 4.07 6.96 27.19
CA GLN A 40 3.40 5.67 27.28
C GLN A 40 1.99 5.82 26.70
N PRO A 41 1.58 4.97 25.75
CA PRO A 41 0.23 5.04 25.21
C PRO A 41 -0.77 4.86 26.37
N LYS A 42 -1.79 5.72 26.43
CA LYS A 42 -2.90 5.51 27.36
C LYS A 42 -3.47 4.11 27.09
N PRO A 43 -3.92 3.37 28.13
CA PRO A 43 -4.61 2.11 27.93
C PRO A 43 -5.69 2.27 26.87
N PHE A 44 -5.74 1.35 25.91
CA PHE A 44 -6.68 1.45 24.79
C PHE A 44 -8.11 1.56 25.34
N VAL A 45 -8.77 2.67 25.03
CA VAL A 45 -10.20 2.85 25.24
C VAL A 45 -10.83 2.82 23.86
N THR A 46 -11.83 1.96 23.68
CA THR A 46 -12.57 1.93 22.41
C THR A 46 -13.21 3.31 22.20
N PRO A 47 -12.86 4.06 21.15
CA PRO A 47 -13.46 5.36 20.91
C PRO A 47 -14.97 5.18 20.72
N GLU A 48 -15.76 6.15 21.17
CA GLU A 48 -17.17 6.23 20.80
C GLU A 48 -17.23 6.22 19.28
N ARG A 49 -17.74 5.14 18.68
CA ARG A 49 -17.83 5.03 17.23
C ARG A 49 -18.94 5.98 16.78
N PRO A 50 -18.64 7.12 16.13
CA PRO A 50 -19.68 8.03 15.67
C PRO A 50 -20.44 7.44 14.47
N ILE A 51 -19.94 6.33 13.91
CA ILE A 51 -20.46 5.68 12.72
C ILE A 51 -21.12 4.36 13.13
N THR A 52 -22.40 4.22 12.77
CA THR A 52 -23.13 2.94 12.87
C THR A 52 -22.42 1.88 12.04
N PRO A 53 -22.09 0.70 12.61
CA PRO A 53 -21.43 -0.37 11.87
C PRO A 53 -22.19 -0.73 10.59
N TYR A 54 -21.50 -0.72 9.45
CA TYR A 54 -22.09 -1.14 8.19
C TYR A 54 -22.21 -2.68 8.15
N THR A 55 -23.43 -3.21 8.23
CA THR A 55 -23.63 -4.65 8.17
C THR A 55 -23.43 -5.19 6.75
N LEU A 56 -22.54 -6.16 6.62
CA LEU A 56 -22.31 -6.92 5.39
C LEU A 56 -23.26 -8.11 5.24
N CYS A 57 -23.94 -8.50 6.33
CA CYS A 57 -24.82 -9.67 6.33
C CYS A 57 -25.99 -9.49 5.35
N GLY A 58 -26.24 -10.52 4.53
CA GLY A 58 -27.31 -10.51 3.52
C GLY A 58 -27.03 -9.65 2.29
N ARG A 59 -25.81 -9.09 2.14
CA ARG A 59 -25.43 -8.31 0.97
C ARG A 59 -24.62 -9.14 -0.01
N GLN A 60 -24.74 -8.80 -1.29
CA GLN A 60 -23.85 -9.31 -2.32
C GLN A 60 -22.60 -8.42 -2.37
N LEU A 61 -21.45 -9.01 -2.10
CA LEU A 61 -20.17 -8.32 -2.07
C LEU A 61 -19.44 -8.51 -3.40
N GLN A 62 -18.60 -7.55 -3.77
CA GLN A 62 -17.75 -7.62 -4.96
C GLN A 62 -16.29 -7.53 -4.55
N ALA A 63 -15.45 -8.33 -5.20
CA ALA A 63 -14.01 -8.27 -5.03
C ALA A 63 -13.33 -8.49 -6.38
N VAL A 64 -12.20 -7.80 -6.58
CA VAL A 64 -11.25 -8.12 -7.65
C VAL A 64 -10.20 -9.04 -7.06
N VAL A 65 -9.92 -10.16 -7.72
CA VAL A 65 -8.94 -11.14 -7.26
C VAL A 65 -7.72 -11.07 -8.17
N LYS A 66 -6.54 -10.87 -7.57
CA LYS A 66 -5.26 -10.87 -8.27
C LYS A 66 -4.37 -11.98 -7.69
N MET A 67 -3.78 -12.77 -8.57
CA MET A 67 -2.77 -13.76 -8.21
C MET A 67 -1.40 -13.22 -8.61
N SER A 68 -0.48 -13.17 -7.66
CA SER A 68 0.89 -12.67 -7.85
C SER A 68 1.89 -13.69 -7.34
N ASN A 69 2.92 -13.96 -8.14
CA ASN A 69 4.01 -14.87 -7.78
C ASN A 69 5.33 -14.12 -7.94
N ILE A 70 6.13 -14.09 -6.88
CA ILE A 70 7.53 -13.69 -6.94
C ILE A 70 8.35 -14.97 -6.93
N GLU A 71 9.11 -15.21 -8.00
CA GLU A 71 9.92 -16.42 -8.18
C GLU A 71 11.40 -16.02 -8.24
N LEU A 72 12.20 -16.65 -7.38
CA LEU A 72 13.64 -16.45 -7.28
C LEU A 72 14.36 -17.73 -7.68
N ALA A 73 15.43 -17.58 -8.46
CA ALA A 73 16.26 -18.68 -8.92
C ALA A 73 17.73 -18.41 -8.56
N PRO A 74 18.60 -19.43 -8.46
CA PRO A 74 20.02 -19.22 -8.14
C PRO A 74 20.74 -18.21 -9.04
N ASN A 75 20.33 -18.09 -10.32
CA ASN A 75 20.85 -17.11 -11.27
C ASN A 75 20.16 -15.73 -11.19
N CYS A 76 19.01 -15.62 -10.55
CA CYS A 76 18.29 -14.38 -10.25
C CYS A 76 17.77 -14.42 -8.81
N PRO A 77 18.68 -14.27 -7.81
CA PRO A 77 18.39 -14.66 -6.43
C PRO A 77 17.76 -13.55 -5.60
N ARG A 78 17.43 -12.39 -6.20
CA ARG A 78 16.95 -11.20 -5.50
C ARG A 78 15.69 -10.64 -6.16
N TYR A 79 14.74 -10.27 -5.32
CA TYR A 79 13.62 -9.39 -5.63
C TYR A 79 13.98 -7.98 -5.21
N HIS A 80 13.75 -6.99 -6.07
CA HIS A 80 14.17 -5.59 -5.83
C HIS A 80 13.18 -4.76 -5.03
N GLY A 81 12.04 -5.34 -4.65
CA GLY A 81 10.97 -4.64 -3.97
C GLY A 81 9.94 -4.06 -4.93
N ASP A 82 8.77 -3.76 -4.37
CA ASP A 82 7.72 -2.95 -4.98
C ASP A 82 7.86 -1.50 -4.51
N ASP A 83 7.42 -0.57 -5.35
CA ASP A 83 7.19 0.81 -4.94
C ASP A 83 5.97 0.91 -4.00
N TRP A 84 5.90 1.97 -3.20
CA TRP A 84 4.72 2.28 -2.40
C TRP A 84 3.50 2.47 -3.30
N SER A 85 2.41 1.77 -2.98
CA SER A 85 1.18 1.81 -3.79
C SER A 85 -0.08 1.81 -2.95
N VAL A 86 -1.17 2.36 -3.54
CA VAL A 86 -2.52 2.31 -2.97
C VAL A 86 -3.42 1.52 -3.90
N ALA A 87 -4.17 0.59 -3.33
CA ALA A 87 -5.23 -0.10 -4.06
C ALA A 87 -6.56 0.65 -3.87
N ALA A 88 -6.72 1.79 -4.56
CA ALA A 88 -7.96 2.59 -4.51
C ALA A 88 -8.05 3.67 -5.59
N GLN A 89 -7.98 3.31 -6.88
CA GLN A 89 -8.40 4.28 -7.88
C GLN A 89 -9.92 4.55 -7.74
N ALA A 90 -10.34 5.80 -7.97
CA ALA A 90 -11.73 6.23 -7.71
C ALA A 90 -12.80 5.48 -8.52
N ASN A 91 -12.41 4.95 -9.69
CA ASN A 91 -13.22 4.09 -10.55
C ASN A 91 -13.39 2.66 -10.01
N GLU A 92 -12.42 2.13 -9.27
CA GLU A 92 -12.43 0.75 -8.76
C GLU A 92 -13.20 0.61 -7.44
N ARG A 93 -13.35 1.71 -6.69
CA ARG A 93 -14.10 1.78 -5.42
C ARG A 93 -13.63 0.76 -4.39
N ILE A 94 -12.33 0.46 -4.38
CA ILE A 94 -11.74 -0.49 -3.43
C ILE A 94 -11.61 0.19 -2.06
N ILE A 95 -12.16 -0.43 -1.02
CA ILE A 95 -12.15 0.10 0.35
C ILE A 95 -11.22 -0.68 1.30
N ALA A 96 -10.87 -1.91 0.93
CA ALA A 96 -9.95 -2.74 1.70
C ALA A 96 -9.21 -3.71 0.78
N THR A 97 -7.99 -4.06 1.20
CA THR A 97 -7.18 -5.08 0.54
C THR A 97 -6.91 -6.21 1.52
N GLY A 98 -7.22 -7.44 1.09
CA GLY A 98 -6.85 -8.67 1.78
C GLY A 98 -5.76 -9.40 1.00
N VAL A 99 -4.68 -9.81 1.66
CA VAL A 99 -3.60 -10.58 1.05
C VAL A 99 -3.48 -11.92 1.78
N TYR A 100 -3.45 -13.00 1.01
CA TYR A 100 -3.23 -14.36 1.50
C TYR A 100 -1.98 -14.95 0.85
N TYR A 101 -0.94 -15.16 1.66
CA TYR A 101 0.33 -15.77 1.25
C TYR A 101 0.20 -17.29 1.37
N TYR A 102 -0.20 -17.94 0.27
CA TYR A 102 -0.63 -19.34 0.29
C TYR A 102 0.51 -20.34 0.09
N ASP A 103 1.67 -19.88 -0.41
CA ASP A 103 2.84 -20.71 -0.64
C ASP A 103 4.09 -19.82 -0.60
N VAL A 104 4.86 -19.90 0.48
CA VAL A 104 6.10 -19.13 0.70
C VAL A 104 7.24 -20.06 1.07
N SER A 105 8.30 -20.10 0.26
CA SER A 105 9.42 -21.01 0.50
C SER A 105 10.78 -20.42 0.09
N ASN A 106 11.82 -20.78 0.83
CA ASN A 106 13.22 -20.46 0.54
C ASN A 106 13.52 -18.98 0.24
N ILE A 107 12.85 -18.06 0.94
CA ILE A 107 13.15 -16.62 0.90
C ILE A 107 13.70 -16.16 2.24
N SER A 108 14.54 -15.11 2.22
CA SER A 108 14.97 -14.40 3.42
C SER A 108 13.77 -13.76 4.12
N ARG A 109 13.95 -13.37 5.38
CA ARG A 109 12.93 -12.60 6.10
C ARG A 109 12.52 -11.37 5.28
N CYS A 110 11.23 -11.27 4.97
CA CYS A 110 10.61 -10.13 4.33
C CYS A 110 9.30 -9.79 5.06
N SER A 111 8.76 -8.61 4.79
CA SER A 111 7.57 -8.11 5.48
C SER A 111 6.72 -7.25 4.56
N LEU A 112 5.41 -7.25 4.78
CA LEU A 112 4.50 -6.26 4.22
C LEU A 112 4.63 -4.99 5.06
N GLN A 113 5.01 -3.88 4.42
CA GLN A 113 5.12 -2.59 5.10
C GLN A 113 3.89 -1.75 4.79
N LEU A 114 3.39 -1.05 5.80
CA LEU A 114 2.22 -0.17 5.72
C LEU A 114 2.57 1.22 6.22
N ARG A 115 2.11 2.25 5.51
CA ARG A 115 2.25 3.66 5.91
C ARG A 115 0.98 4.44 5.64
N GLU A 116 0.80 5.55 6.35
CA GLU A 116 -0.28 6.51 6.16
C GLU A 116 0.28 7.93 6.24
N GLN A 117 -0.45 8.86 5.62
CA GLN A 117 -0.24 10.28 5.85
C GLN A 117 -0.48 10.63 7.32
N THR A 118 0.43 11.35 7.96
CA THR A 118 0.15 11.97 9.25
C THR A 118 -0.80 13.16 9.04
N CYS A 119 -1.76 13.33 9.94
CA CYS A 119 -2.73 14.41 9.85
C CYS A 119 -2.05 15.78 9.95
N GLY A 120 -1.84 16.43 8.81
CA GLY A 120 -1.25 17.78 8.69
C GLY A 120 -2.16 18.92 9.13
N HIS A 121 -3.20 18.65 9.94
CA HIS A 121 -4.00 19.73 10.54
C HIS A 121 -3.18 20.42 11.63
N SER A 122 -2.38 21.39 11.18
CA SER A 122 -1.72 22.44 11.95
C SER A 122 -0.90 21.94 13.14
N PHE A 123 0.26 21.34 12.86
CA PHE A 123 1.37 21.54 13.78
C PHE A 123 1.77 23.01 13.63
N SER A 124 1.33 23.90 14.53
CA SER A 124 1.86 25.26 14.58
C SER A 124 3.29 25.19 15.11
N VAL A 125 4.25 24.90 14.22
CA VAL A 125 5.65 24.60 14.59
C VAL A 125 6.31 25.76 15.33
N GLU A 126 5.84 27.00 15.13
CA GLU A 126 6.30 28.15 15.92
C GLU A 126 6.01 28.03 17.43
N GLN A 127 5.11 27.12 17.84
CA GLN A 127 4.79 26.83 19.25
C GLN A 127 5.14 25.40 19.69
N PHE A 128 5.54 24.51 18.77
CA PHE A 128 5.76 23.09 19.07
C PHE A 128 7.22 22.65 18.86
N ASP A 129 7.67 21.77 19.74
CA ASP A 129 8.97 21.13 19.70
C ASP A 129 9.08 20.18 18.48
N LEU A 130 9.64 20.68 17.37
CA LEU A 130 9.72 19.95 16.10
C LEU A 130 10.41 18.59 16.24
N ARG A 131 11.50 18.52 17.01
CA ARG A 131 12.19 17.27 17.30
C ARG A 131 11.26 16.27 17.99
N ALA A 132 10.47 16.72 18.96
CA ALA A 132 9.52 15.84 19.63
C ALA A 132 8.43 15.29 18.70
N VAL A 133 7.94 16.10 17.75
CA VAL A 133 6.96 15.65 16.74
C VAL A 133 7.57 14.59 15.84
N ILE A 134 8.80 14.80 15.37
CA ILE A 134 9.52 13.89 14.49
C ILE A 134 9.76 12.54 15.17
N GLU A 135 10.26 12.56 16.40
CA GLU A 135 10.51 11.34 17.21
C GLU A 135 9.21 10.61 17.57
N LEU A 136 8.12 11.34 17.83
CA LEU A 136 6.84 10.75 18.21
C LEU A 136 6.13 10.06 17.04
N TYR A 137 6.15 10.68 15.87
CA TYR A 137 5.48 10.15 14.67
C TYR A 137 6.39 9.30 13.79
N GLY A 138 7.70 9.25 14.09
CA GLY A 138 8.69 8.53 13.30
C GLY A 138 8.85 9.12 11.90
N ILE A 139 8.84 10.45 11.81
CA ILE A 139 9.05 11.19 10.57
C ILE A 139 10.56 11.24 10.29
N ASP A 140 10.98 11.08 9.03
CA ASP A 140 12.39 11.12 8.66
C ASP A 140 12.95 12.58 8.66
N ASP A 141 14.28 12.70 8.82
CA ASP A 141 15.14 13.86 9.16
C ASP A 141 14.55 15.31 9.09
N PRO A 142 14.59 16.10 10.19
CA PRO A 142 14.21 17.52 10.21
C PRO A 142 15.01 18.48 9.31
N HIS A 143 16.16 18.06 8.81
CA HIS A 143 17.05 18.89 7.99
C HIS A 143 16.87 18.67 6.49
N ASP A 144 15.93 17.81 6.09
CA ASP A 144 15.52 17.67 4.71
C ASP A 144 14.45 18.71 4.38
N ASP A 145 14.68 19.52 3.34
CA ASP A 145 13.67 20.40 2.78
C ASP A 145 12.46 19.59 2.24
N ASP A 146 12.63 18.26 2.08
CA ASP A 146 11.60 17.28 1.71
C ASP A 146 11.02 16.51 2.92
N LEU A 147 10.83 17.16 4.08
CA LEU A 147 10.08 16.61 5.22
C LEU A 147 8.69 16.13 4.79
N ARG A 148 8.49 14.80 4.78
CA ARG A 148 7.23 14.15 4.40
C ARG A 148 6.42 13.80 5.63
N LEU A 149 5.17 14.24 5.64
CA LEU A 149 4.19 13.90 6.67
C LEU A 149 3.67 12.47 6.51
N THR A 150 4.56 11.48 6.64
CA THR A 150 4.23 10.06 6.49
C THR A 150 4.65 9.30 7.74
N GLN A 151 3.74 8.51 8.30
CA GLN A 151 4.02 7.62 9.42
C GLN A 151 3.97 6.17 8.96
N THR A 152 5.06 5.44 9.25
CA THR A 152 5.13 4.00 9.02
C THR A 152 4.53 3.27 10.21
N TYR A 153 3.53 2.41 9.99
CA TYR A 153 2.84 1.68 11.07
C TYR A 153 3.53 0.37 11.49
N GLY A 154 4.68 0.09 10.89
CA GLY A 154 5.49 -1.10 11.14
C GLY A 154 5.42 -2.11 10.00
N ASP A 155 5.98 -3.29 10.26
CA ASP A 155 6.16 -4.34 9.27
C ASP A 155 5.52 -5.67 9.71
N ILE A 156 4.82 -6.32 8.79
CA ILE A 156 4.17 -7.61 9.03
C ILE A 156 4.99 -8.69 8.33
N GLY A 157 5.74 -9.47 9.12
CA GLY A 157 6.58 -10.55 8.60
C GLY A 157 5.80 -11.55 7.74
N ILE A 158 6.17 -11.66 6.47
CA ILE A 158 5.53 -12.57 5.51
C ILE A 158 5.94 -14.00 5.84
N LYS A 159 4.93 -14.87 5.91
CA LYS A 159 5.10 -16.31 6.16
C LYS A 159 4.02 -17.10 5.43
N ASP A 160 4.31 -18.37 5.22
CA ASP A 160 3.35 -19.31 4.65
C ASP A 160 2.05 -19.35 5.48
N GLY A 161 0.91 -19.29 4.80
CA GLY A 161 -0.41 -19.26 5.40
C GLY A 161 -0.82 -17.93 6.05
N LEU A 162 -0.01 -16.86 5.93
CA LEU A 162 -0.37 -15.55 6.46
C LEU A 162 -1.55 -14.94 5.69
N CYS A 163 -2.55 -14.45 6.42
CA CYS A 163 -3.61 -13.60 5.88
C CYS A 163 -3.60 -12.25 6.60
N VAL A 164 -3.55 -11.16 5.83
CA VAL A 164 -3.60 -9.79 6.34
C VAL A 164 -4.71 -9.04 5.61
N VAL A 165 -5.50 -8.25 6.34
CA VAL A 165 -6.49 -7.35 5.76
C VAL A 165 -6.23 -5.96 6.30
N TYR A 166 -6.18 -4.98 5.40
CA TYR A 166 -5.98 -3.58 5.73
C TYR A 166 -6.88 -2.68 4.89
N PRO A 167 -7.34 -1.54 5.43
CA PRO A 167 -8.12 -0.58 4.67
C PRO A 167 -7.27 0.09 3.58
N SER A 168 -7.90 0.49 2.47
CA SER A 168 -7.20 1.15 1.36
C SER A 168 -6.78 2.60 1.63
N ILE A 169 -6.86 3.05 2.89
CA ILE A 169 -6.26 4.32 3.34
C ILE A 169 -4.74 4.17 3.55
N TYR A 170 -4.22 2.95 3.62
CA TYR A 170 -2.79 2.70 3.80
C TYR A 170 -2.11 2.48 2.46
N GLN A 171 -0.95 3.11 2.29
CA GLN A 171 0.03 2.69 1.31
C GLN A 171 0.72 1.42 1.76
N HIS A 172 1.06 0.57 0.80
CA HIS A 172 1.75 -0.68 1.07
C HIS A 172 2.89 -0.92 0.09
N GLN A 173 3.90 -1.64 0.56
CA GLN A 173 4.97 -2.16 -0.29
C GLN A 173 5.48 -3.50 0.25
N ILE A 174 6.14 -4.25 -0.63
CA ILE A 174 6.98 -5.39 -0.26
C ILE A 174 8.42 -4.99 -0.58
N PRO A 175 9.31 -4.84 0.42
CA PRO A 175 10.69 -4.43 0.20
C PRO A 175 11.49 -5.54 -0.47
N GLU A 176 12.75 -5.23 -0.83
CA GLU A 176 13.66 -6.23 -1.41
C GLU A 176 13.86 -7.45 -0.48
N PHE A 177 14.02 -8.61 -1.11
CA PHE A 177 14.39 -9.84 -0.41
C PHE A 177 15.12 -10.79 -1.36
N LYS A 178 15.72 -11.84 -0.81
CA LYS A 178 16.56 -12.78 -1.58
C LYS A 178 16.29 -14.22 -1.19
N LEU A 179 16.91 -15.16 -1.89
CA LEU A 179 16.92 -16.56 -1.48
C LEU A 179 17.54 -16.75 -0.10
N ALA A 180 16.93 -17.59 0.74
CA ALA A 180 17.52 -18.02 2.01
C ALA A 180 18.68 -19.01 1.78
N ASP A 181 18.45 -20.02 0.94
CA ASP A 181 19.46 -20.93 0.39
C ASP A 181 19.65 -20.62 -1.10
N SER A 182 20.79 -20.00 -1.44
CA SER A 182 21.11 -19.57 -2.80
C SER A 182 21.32 -20.72 -3.79
N SER A 183 21.42 -21.97 -3.32
CA SER A 183 21.58 -23.15 -4.18
C SER A 183 20.24 -23.68 -4.74
N LYS A 184 19.11 -23.24 -4.18
CA LYS A 184 17.77 -23.73 -4.52
C LYS A 184 16.87 -22.57 -4.97
N PRO A 185 15.87 -22.82 -5.82
CA PRO A 185 14.84 -21.83 -6.10
C PRO A 185 14.00 -21.54 -4.85
N GLY A 186 13.31 -20.40 -4.84
CA GLY A 186 12.40 -19.97 -3.79
C GLY A 186 11.31 -19.08 -4.35
N HIS A 187 10.23 -18.90 -3.59
CA HIS A 187 9.08 -18.14 -4.08
C HIS A 187 8.26 -17.55 -2.94
N CYS A 188 7.51 -16.51 -3.30
CA CYS A 188 6.45 -15.92 -2.51
C CYS A 188 5.21 -15.81 -3.39
N LYS A 189 4.19 -16.64 -3.12
CA LYS A 189 2.95 -16.62 -3.89
C LYS A 189 1.80 -16.13 -3.03
N MET A 190 1.01 -15.24 -3.60
CA MET A 190 -0.05 -14.57 -2.88
C MET A 190 -1.31 -14.38 -3.72
N LEU A 191 -2.45 -14.42 -3.04
CA LEU A 191 -3.75 -14.01 -3.55
C LEU A 191 -4.13 -12.69 -2.90
N THR A 192 -4.38 -11.68 -3.71
CA THR A 192 -4.84 -10.37 -3.27
C THR A 192 -6.31 -10.20 -3.64
N PHE A 193 -7.10 -9.83 -2.65
CA PHE A 193 -8.53 -9.53 -2.74
C PHE A 193 -8.71 -8.03 -2.54
N TYR A 194 -9.11 -7.33 -3.59
CA TYR A 194 -9.49 -5.93 -3.52
C TYR A 194 -11.00 -5.84 -3.32
N PHE A 195 -11.40 -5.45 -2.12
CA PHE A 195 -12.81 -5.42 -1.71
C PHE A 195 -13.47 -4.12 -2.15
N VAL A 196 -14.51 -4.22 -2.98
CA VAL A 196 -15.24 -3.08 -3.53
C VAL A 196 -16.29 -2.59 -2.53
N ASP A 197 -16.50 -1.28 -2.46
CA ASP A 197 -17.52 -0.63 -1.65
C ASP A 197 -18.90 -1.27 -1.86
N PRO A 198 -19.51 -1.90 -0.84
CA PRO A 198 -20.83 -2.52 -0.97
C PRO A 198 -21.97 -1.51 -1.20
N ALA A 199 -21.74 -0.20 -1.02
CA ALA A 199 -22.71 0.84 -1.35
C ALA A 199 -22.81 1.11 -2.86
N THR A 200 -21.81 0.72 -3.65
CA THR A 200 -21.75 0.97 -5.09
C THR A 200 -21.48 -0.31 -5.87
N ARG A 201 -22.37 -0.66 -6.80
CA ARG A 201 -22.19 -1.84 -7.65
C ARG A 201 -21.45 -1.47 -8.93
N ILE A 202 -20.36 -2.16 -9.24
CA ILE A 202 -19.61 -2.01 -10.49
C ILE A 202 -19.83 -3.22 -11.43
N PRO A 203 -19.61 -3.09 -12.75
CA PRO A 203 -19.61 -4.23 -13.65
C PRO A 203 -18.67 -5.35 -13.17
N SER A 204 -19.09 -6.60 -13.30
CA SER A 204 -18.32 -7.77 -12.84
C SER A 204 -18.47 -8.95 -13.79
N THR A 205 -17.73 -10.02 -13.52
CA THR A 205 -17.78 -11.29 -14.28
C THR A 205 -19.16 -11.96 -14.30
N ALA A 206 -20.10 -11.51 -13.47
CA ALA A 206 -21.50 -11.95 -13.54
C ALA A 206 -22.23 -11.46 -14.81
N ILE A 207 -21.76 -10.37 -15.44
CA ILE A 207 -22.35 -9.79 -16.65
C ILE A 207 -21.33 -9.57 -17.78
N VAL A 208 -20.05 -9.46 -17.44
CA VAL A 208 -18.96 -9.35 -18.41
C VAL A 208 -18.46 -10.77 -18.72
N PRO A 209 -18.59 -11.26 -19.97
CA PRO A 209 -18.13 -12.60 -20.31
C PRO A 209 -16.59 -12.65 -20.29
N PRO A 210 -15.99 -13.86 -20.33
CA PRO A 210 -14.55 -13.99 -20.51
C PRO A 210 -14.05 -13.14 -21.66
N GLN A 211 -12.91 -12.47 -21.52
CA GLN A 211 -12.39 -11.60 -22.58
C GLN A 211 -11.27 -12.26 -23.38
N GLN A 212 -10.72 -13.38 -22.87
CA GLN A 212 -9.60 -14.07 -23.51
C GLN A 212 -10.10 -14.95 -24.65
N GLN A 213 -9.50 -14.79 -25.82
CA GLN A 213 -9.84 -15.53 -27.03
C GLN A 213 -9.70 -17.04 -26.88
N GLU A 214 -8.69 -17.50 -26.15
CA GLU A 214 -8.47 -18.92 -25.87
C GLU A 214 -9.66 -19.57 -25.14
N TRP A 215 -10.37 -18.82 -24.30
CA TRP A 215 -11.51 -19.34 -23.53
C TRP A 215 -12.77 -19.49 -24.38
N TRP A 216 -12.87 -18.72 -25.45
CA TRP A 216 -14.01 -18.79 -26.37
C TRP A 216 -13.77 -19.80 -27.48
N PHE A 217 -12.51 -20.09 -27.78
CA PHE A 217 -12.14 -20.86 -28.96
C PHE A 217 -12.85 -22.23 -28.99
N GLU A 218 -12.84 -22.96 -27.88
CA GLU A 218 -13.49 -24.27 -27.80
C GLU A 218 -15.02 -24.17 -27.93
N ASP A 219 -15.65 -23.22 -27.23
CA ASP A 219 -17.10 -23.03 -27.25
C ASP A 219 -17.62 -22.55 -28.62
N VAL A 220 -16.88 -21.64 -29.27
CA VAL A 220 -17.21 -21.13 -30.60
C VAL A 220 -17.06 -22.24 -31.64
N LEU A 221 -15.96 -23.01 -31.60
CA LEU A 221 -15.75 -24.15 -32.50
C LEU A 221 -16.84 -25.22 -32.35
N ALA A 222 -17.39 -25.39 -31.16
CA ALA A 222 -18.46 -26.34 -30.90
C ALA A 222 -19.86 -25.84 -31.35
N SER A 223 -20.00 -24.56 -31.71
CA SER A 223 -21.29 -23.94 -32.02
C SER A 223 -21.61 -23.91 -33.53
N GLU A 224 -22.88 -23.98 -33.92
CA GLU A 224 -23.27 -23.78 -35.32
C GLU A 224 -23.28 -22.28 -35.70
N PRO A 225 -22.87 -21.92 -36.94
CA PRO A 225 -22.43 -22.80 -38.04
C PRO A 225 -20.92 -23.13 -38.00
N PHE A 226 -20.20 -22.65 -36.99
CA PHE A 226 -18.74 -22.69 -36.90
C PHE A 226 -18.16 -24.11 -36.84
N CYS A 227 -18.87 -25.06 -36.23
CA CYS A 227 -18.46 -26.47 -36.17
C CYS A 227 -18.33 -27.14 -37.55
N ASN A 228 -18.95 -26.58 -38.59
CA ASN A 228 -18.92 -27.08 -39.95
C ASN A 228 -17.87 -26.38 -40.84
N LEU A 229 -17.16 -25.38 -40.32
CA LEU A 229 -16.15 -24.64 -41.08
C LEU A 229 -14.78 -25.33 -41.01
N PRO A 230 -13.99 -25.31 -42.10
CA PRO A 230 -12.59 -25.73 -42.04
C PRO A 230 -11.79 -24.85 -41.07
N LEU A 231 -10.87 -25.47 -40.32
CA LEU A 231 -10.02 -24.77 -39.34
C LEU A 231 -9.31 -23.55 -39.91
N LEU A 232 -8.87 -23.59 -41.17
CA LEU A 232 -8.21 -22.46 -41.84
C LEU A 232 -9.12 -21.23 -41.99
N ILE A 233 -10.42 -21.44 -42.20
CA ILE A 233 -11.40 -20.35 -42.33
C ILE A 233 -11.72 -19.77 -40.95
N LEU A 234 -11.85 -20.64 -39.94
CA LEU A 234 -12.05 -20.23 -38.55
C LEU A 234 -10.87 -19.41 -38.03
N ASP A 235 -9.66 -19.89 -38.27
CA ASP A 235 -8.42 -19.17 -37.94
C ASP A 235 -8.38 -17.80 -38.63
N GLY A 236 -8.74 -17.75 -39.92
CA GLY A 236 -8.85 -16.51 -40.68
C GLY A 236 -9.90 -15.53 -40.13
N ILE A 237 -11.05 -16.01 -39.65
CA ILE A 237 -12.10 -15.18 -39.02
C ILE A 237 -11.59 -14.64 -37.68
N ILE A 238 -10.97 -15.49 -36.88
CA ILE A 238 -10.52 -15.17 -35.53
C ILE A 238 -9.40 -14.13 -35.54
N HIS A 239 -8.54 -14.14 -36.56
CA HIS A 239 -7.55 -13.09 -36.78
C HIS A 239 -8.13 -11.76 -37.30
N LYS A 240 -9.44 -11.69 -37.60
CA LYS A 240 -10.12 -10.50 -38.14
C LYS A 240 -11.13 -9.87 -37.17
N ILE A 241 -11.41 -10.49 -36.04
CA ILE A 241 -12.30 -9.96 -35.02
C ILE A 241 -11.51 -9.22 -33.95
N ASP A 242 -12.06 -8.11 -33.44
CA ASP A 242 -11.45 -7.31 -32.38
C ASP A 242 -11.73 -7.86 -30.98
N PHE A 243 -12.76 -8.71 -30.86
CA PHE A 243 -13.15 -9.40 -29.64
C PHE A 243 -13.56 -10.84 -29.97
N PRO A 244 -13.19 -11.85 -29.17
CA PRO A 244 -12.40 -11.77 -27.92
C PRO A 244 -10.94 -11.32 -28.10
N ILE A 245 -10.32 -10.88 -27.01
CA ILE A 245 -8.98 -10.28 -26.99
C ILE A 245 -7.90 -11.36 -27.14
N SER A 246 -7.04 -11.20 -28.14
CA SER A 246 -5.91 -12.09 -28.38
C SER A 246 -4.88 -12.04 -27.24
N PRO A 247 -4.06 -13.09 -27.04
CA PRO A 247 -3.02 -13.09 -26.01
C PRO A 247 -2.01 -11.95 -26.18
N ASP A 248 -1.69 -11.58 -27.42
CA ASP A 248 -0.76 -10.49 -27.72
C ASP A 248 -1.37 -9.13 -27.39
N GLU A 249 -2.64 -8.93 -27.72
CA GLU A 249 -3.40 -7.72 -27.39
C GLU A 249 -3.56 -7.58 -25.86
N ALA A 250 -3.95 -8.66 -25.17
CA ALA A 250 -4.09 -8.67 -23.73
C ALA A 250 -2.77 -8.33 -23.02
N ARG A 251 -1.63 -8.82 -23.54
CA ARG A 251 -0.30 -8.45 -23.03
C ARG A 251 0.04 -6.98 -23.29
N ARG A 252 -0.40 -6.39 -24.40
CA ARG A 252 -0.21 -4.97 -24.69
C ARG A 252 -1.03 -4.10 -23.75
N ILE A 253 -2.34 -4.35 -23.66
CA ILE A 253 -3.27 -3.66 -22.76
C ILE A 253 -2.78 -3.76 -21.31
N ARG A 254 -2.33 -4.93 -20.86
CA ARG A 254 -1.77 -5.11 -19.51
C ARG A 254 -0.54 -4.23 -19.25
N LYS A 255 0.33 -4.05 -20.25
CA LYS A 255 1.52 -3.18 -20.11
C LYS A 255 1.11 -1.70 -20.04
N GLU A 256 0.18 -1.28 -20.87
CA GLU A 256 -0.35 0.10 -20.86
C GLU A 256 -1.02 0.40 -19.51
N LEU A 257 -1.89 -0.49 -19.05
CA LEU A 257 -2.52 -0.39 -17.72
C LEU A 257 -1.51 -0.33 -16.59
N ALA A 258 -0.43 -1.12 -16.63
CA ALA A 258 0.61 -1.06 -15.59
C ALA A 258 1.32 0.31 -15.56
N VAL A 259 1.55 0.92 -16.72
CA VAL A 259 2.15 2.26 -16.81
C VAL A 259 1.19 3.32 -16.26
N ASP A 260 -0.09 3.26 -16.61
CA ASP A 260 -1.06 4.26 -16.16
C ASP A 260 -1.38 4.10 -14.67
N LEU A 261 -1.47 2.88 -14.16
CA LEU A 261 -1.56 2.60 -12.71
C LEU A 261 -0.34 3.14 -11.96
N GLY A 262 0.87 3.00 -12.53
CA GLY A 262 2.10 3.56 -11.98
C GLY A 262 2.01 5.08 -11.80
N LYS A 263 1.65 5.81 -12.87
CA LYS A 263 1.47 7.27 -12.81
C LYS A 263 0.45 7.69 -11.75
N CYS A 264 -0.71 7.03 -11.69
CA CYS A 264 -1.71 7.35 -10.68
C CYS A 264 -1.24 7.08 -9.26
N ASN A 265 -0.40 6.06 -9.04
CA ASN A 265 0.22 5.80 -7.74
C ASN A 265 1.27 6.86 -7.40
N ASP A 266 2.04 7.33 -8.38
CA ASP A 266 3.00 8.41 -8.19
C ASP A 266 2.28 9.71 -7.79
N ASP A 267 1.21 10.06 -8.53
CA ASP A 267 0.35 11.22 -8.23
C ASP A 267 -0.27 11.10 -6.83
N ALA A 268 -0.85 9.95 -6.50
CA ALA A 268 -1.43 9.71 -5.18
C ALA A 268 -0.37 9.75 -4.07
N SER A 269 0.81 9.19 -4.29
CA SER A 269 1.92 9.26 -3.34
C SER A 269 2.30 10.71 -3.06
N PHE A 270 2.47 11.51 -4.12
CA PHE A 270 2.84 12.91 -4.00
C PHE A 270 1.75 13.77 -3.34
N GLU A 271 0.51 13.67 -3.80
CA GLU A 271 -0.59 14.54 -3.35
C GLU A 271 -1.14 14.16 -1.97
N LEU A 272 -1.22 12.85 -1.67
CA LEU A 272 -1.92 12.36 -0.49
C LEU A 272 -0.97 11.85 0.60
N PHE A 273 0.16 11.23 0.27
CA PHE A 273 1.01 10.56 1.28
C PHE A 273 2.30 11.31 1.60
N GLU A 274 2.83 12.06 0.63
CA GLU A 274 4.09 12.79 0.70
C GLU A 274 3.91 14.30 0.46
N PRO A 275 2.82 14.97 0.93
CA PRO A 275 2.72 16.40 0.73
C PRO A 275 3.87 17.09 1.48
N PRO A 276 4.52 18.08 0.85
CA PRO A 276 5.61 18.81 1.48
C PRO A 276 5.09 19.51 2.74
N PHE A 277 5.91 19.49 3.79
CA PHE A 277 5.62 20.26 4.99
C PHE A 277 5.74 21.76 4.70
N HIS A 278 4.60 22.44 4.52
CA HIS A 278 4.61 23.89 4.36
C HIS A 278 4.63 24.57 5.73
N PHE A 279 5.72 25.30 6.02
CA PHE A 279 5.73 26.30 7.09
C PHE A 279 4.72 27.40 6.72
N SER A 280 3.58 27.44 7.39
CA SER A 280 2.78 28.66 7.45
C SER A 280 3.47 29.60 8.46
N SER A 281 4.11 30.65 7.93
CA SER A 281 4.55 31.82 8.68
C SER A 281 3.39 32.71 9.12
#